data_AF-A0A521A8W9-F1
#
_entry.id   AF-A0A521A8W9-F1
#
_cell.length_a   1.000
_cell.length_b   1.000
_cell.length_c   1.000
_cell.angle_alpha   90.00
_cell.angle_beta   90.00
_cell.angle_gamma   90.00
#
_symmetry.space_group_name_H-M   'P 1'
#
loop_
_entity.id
_entity.type
_entity.pdbx_description
1 polymer ?
#
loop_
_entity_poly.entity_id
_entity_poly.type
_entity_poly.pdbx_seq_one_letter_code
_entity_poly.pdbx_strand_id
1 'polypeptide(L)' 'MEIIGFIAAFLTTAAFLPQVYKTYKSKDVSSLSMPMLLLFFIGIVLWLVYGIQIDSPSMIVANSITVV' A
#
# COMPACT_ATOMS: atom_id res chain seq x y z
N MET A 1 5.43 19.62 5.40
CA MET A 1 4.43 18.58 5.73
C MET A 1 4.87 17.18 5.28
N GLU A 2 5.76 17.05 4.30
CA GLU A 2 6.24 15.75 3.78
C GLU A 2 6.80 14.77 4.81
N ILE A 3 7.38 15.24 5.93
CA ILE A 3 7.85 14.34 7.01
C ILE A 3 6.70 13.48 7.55
N ILE A 4 5.52 14.09 7.76
CA ILE A 4 4.32 13.35 8.18
C ILE A 4 3.88 12.40 7.07
N GLY A 5 3.95 12.84 5.81
CA GLY A 5 3.64 12.01 4.64
C GLY A 5 4.54 10.77 4.55
N PHE A 6 5.84 10.90 4.77
CA PHE A 6 6.77 9.77 4.77
C PHE A 6 6.59 8.84 5.98
N ILE A 7 6.28 9.39 7.16
CA ILE A 7 5.93 8.57 8.33
C ILE A 7 4.65 7.77 8.05
N ALA A 8 3.62 8.43 7.49
CA ALA A 8 2.39 7.77 7.09
C ALA A 8 2.66 6.68 6.04
N ALA A 9 3.47 6.98 5.02
CA ALA A 9 3.89 6.03 3.99
C ALA A 9 4.58 4.79 4.58
N PHE A 10 5.52 4.99 5.51
CA PHE A 10 6.22 3.90 6.17
C PHE A 10 5.25 3.03 6.98
N LEU A 11 4.39 3.66 7.79
CA LEU A 11 3.45 2.94 8.64
C LEU A 11 2.43 2.14 7.82
N THR A 12 1.85 2.72 6.78
CA THR A 12 0.84 2.03 5.94
C THR A 12 1.46 0.90 5.15
N THR A 13 2.65 1.09 4.57
CA THR A 13 3.34 0.04 3.82
C THR A 13 3.77 -1.09 4.75
N ALA A 14 4.38 -0.77 5.90
CA ALA A 14 4.84 -1.77 6.86
C ALA A 14 3.69 -2.55 7.52
N ALA A 15 2.48 -1.97 7.61
CA ALA A 15 1.31 -2.65 8.16
C ALA A 15 0.89 -3.90 7.35
N PHE A 16 1.26 -4.00 6.07
CA PHE A 16 1.00 -5.21 5.27
C PHE A 16 1.98 -6.34 5.54
N LEU A 17 3.17 -6.03 6.06
CA LEU A 17 4.25 -7.00 6.27
C LEU A 17 3.85 -8.16 7.21
N PRO A 18 3.19 -7.92 8.37
CA PRO A 18 2.70 -8.99 9.24
C PRO A 18 1.69 -9.91 8.54
N GLN A 19 0.81 -9.36 7.71
CA GLN A 19 -0.21 -10.15 7.00
C GLN A 19 0.43 -11.02 5.92
N VAL A 20 1.35 -10.45 5.13
CA VAL A 20 2.14 -11.20 4.12
C VAL A 20 2.94 -12.31 4.80
N TYR A 21 3.60 -12.02 5.91
CA TYR A 21 4.35 -13.01 6.67
C TYR A 21 3.44 -14.13 7.21
N LYS A 22 2.26 -13.79 7.76
CA LYS A 22 1.27 -14.76 8.23
C LYS A 22 0.84 -15.69 7.10
N THR A 23 0.44 -15.15 5.95
CA THR A 23 0.04 -15.93 4.77
C THR A 23 1.18 -16.80 4.24
N TYR A 24 2.41 -16.26 4.19
CA TYR A 24 3.58 -17.02 3.75
C TYR A 24 3.91 -18.18 4.70
N LYS A 25 3.74 -17.98 6.01
CA LYS A 25 4.01 -19.00 7.04
C LYS A 25 2.91 -20.05 7.11
N SER A 26 1.63 -19.64 7.06
CA SER A 26 0.48 -20.56 7.14
C SER A 26 0.22 -21.29 5.83
N LYS A 27 0.70 -20.76 4.69
CA LYS A 27 0.34 -21.22 3.34
C LYS A 27 -1.17 -21.20 3.08
N ASP A 28 -1.88 -20.32 3.80
CA ASP A 28 -3.34 -20.21 3.76
C ASP A 28 -3.77 -18.80 3.37
N VAL A 29 -4.52 -18.72 2.28
CA VAL A 29 -5.10 -17.49 1.71
C VAL A 29 -6.62 -17.43 1.85
N SER A 30 -7.25 -18.43 2.48
CA SER A 30 -8.72 -18.53 2.61
C SER A 30 -9.36 -17.35 3.33
N SER A 31 -8.60 -16.70 4.22
CA SER A 31 -9.04 -15.50 4.96
C SER A 31 -8.87 -14.19 4.15
N LEU A 32 -8.24 -14.23 2.98
CA LEU A 32 -8.06 -13.05 2.13
C LEU A 32 -9.26 -12.81 1.23
N SER A 33 -9.82 -11.61 1.28
CA SER A 33 -10.91 -11.19 0.41
C SER A 33 -10.37 -10.70 -0.93
N MET A 34 -10.57 -11.49 -2.00
CA MET A 34 -10.14 -11.10 -3.35
C MET A 34 -10.76 -9.77 -3.84
N PRO A 35 -12.05 -9.49 -3.61
CA PRO A 35 -12.62 -8.18 -3.95
C PRO A 35 -11.93 -7.02 -3.22
N MET A 36 -11.57 -7.22 -1.96
CA MET A 36 -10.86 -6.20 -1.18
C MET A 36 -9.46 -5.95 -1.76
N LEU A 37 -8.72 -7.00 -2.11
CA LEU A 37 -7.39 -6.86 -2.73
C LEU A 37 -7.44 -6.13 -4.08
N LEU A 38 -8.44 -6.43 -4.92
CA LEU A 38 -8.62 -5.75 -6.21
C LEU A 38 -8.96 -4.27 -6.05
N LEU A 39 -9.91 -3.95 -5.16
CA LEU A 39 -10.28 -2.56 -4.86
C LEU A 39 -9.10 -1.78 -4.28
N PHE A 40 -8.34 -2.41 -3.39
CA PHE A 40 -7.15 -1.83 -2.79
C PHE A 40 -6.06 -1.54 -3.85
N PHE A 41 -5.78 -2.51 -4.73
CA PHE A 41 -4.83 -2.34 -5.83
C PHE A 41 -5.22 -1.19 -6.77
N ILE A 42 -6.48 -1.16 -7.22
CA ILE A 42 -7.00 -0.06 -8.06
C ILE A 42 -6.88 1.28 -7.32
N GLY A 43 -7.23 1.32 -6.04
CA GLY A 43 -7.11 2.51 -5.20
C GLY A 43 -5.68 3.04 -5.10
N ILE A 44 -4.69 2.17 -4.90
CA ILE A 44 -3.27 2.56 -4.87
C ILE A 44 -2.82 3.14 -6.20
N VAL A 45 -3.21 2.52 -7.32
CA VAL A 45 -2.86 3.03 -8.66
C VAL A 45 -3.46 4.43 -8.86
N LEU A 46 -4.72 4.64 -8.46
CA LEU A 46 -5.36 5.96 -8.54
C LEU A 46 -4.67 6.99 -7.62
N TRP A 47 -4.30 6.61 -6.40
CA TRP A 47 -3.55 7.46 -5.48
C TRP A 47 -2.15 7.81 -5.99
N LEU A 48 -1.49 6.89 -6.69
CA LEU A 48 -0.21 7.14 -7.34
C LEU A 48 -0.36 8.19 -8.45
N VAL A 49 -1.34 8.02 -9.34
CA VAL A 49 -1.65 9.00 -10.39
C VAL A 49 -1.98 10.36 -9.79
N TYR A 50 -2.80 10.39 -8.74
CA TYR A 50 -3.14 11.62 -8.04
C TYR A 50 -1.91 12.28 -7.39
N GLY A 51 -1.05 11.50 -6.72
CA GLY A 51 0.18 11.99 -6.10
C GLY A 51 1.15 12.61 -7.11
N ILE A 52 1.22 12.07 -8.33
CA ILE A 52 1.97 12.66 -9.45
C ILE A 52 1.34 13.99 -9.88
N GLN A 53 0.01 14.07 -9.99
CA GLN A 53 -0.68 15.30 -10.41
C GLN A 53 -0.50 16.47 -9.44
N ILE A 54 -0.31 16.19 -8.16
CA ILE A 54 -0.11 17.21 -7.12
C ILE A 54 1.35 17.38 -6.70
N ASP A 55 2.30 16.77 -7.43
CA ASP A 55 3.72 16.77 -7.12
C ASP A 55 4.04 16.43 -5.64
N SER A 56 3.40 15.37 -5.09
CA SER A 56 3.63 14.93 -3.71
C SER A 56 4.59 13.73 -3.63
N PRO A 57 5.88 13.93 -3.24
CA PRO A 57 6.86 12.87 -3.18
C PRO A 57 6.49 11.74 -2.22
N SER A 58 5.94 12.06 -1.04
CA SER A 58 5.52 11.06 -0.06
C SER A 58 4.44 10.13 -0.60
N MET A 59 3.44 10.65 -1.32
CA MET A 59 2.39 9.83 -1.94
C MET A 59 2.92 8.99 -3.10
N ILE A 60 3.80 9.56 -3.94
CA ILE A 60 4.42 8.84 -5.05
C ILE A 60 5.24 7.67 -4.53
N VAL A 61 6.11 7.90 -3.55
CA VAL A 61 6.96 6.86 -2.96
C VAL A 61 6.12 5.78 -2.26
N ALA A 62 5.14 6.18 -1.45
CA ALA A 62 4.29 5.24 -0.71
C ALA A 62 3.55 4.27 -1.64
N ASN A 63 2.83 4.81 -2.62
CA ASN A 63 1.99 4.01 -3.50
C ASN A 63 2.84 3.20 -4.49
N SER A 64 4.00 3.71 -4.92
CA SER A 64 4.92 2.92 -5.78
C SER A 64 5.48 1.69 -5.07
N ILE A 65 5.80 1.79 -3.78
CA ILE A 65 6.29 0.64 -3.01
C ILE A 65 5.15 -0.34 -2.73
N THR A 66 3.95 0.16 -2.42
CA THR A 66 2.83 -0.72 -2.03
C THR A 66 2.21 -1.47 -3.21
N VAL A 67 2.34 -0.94 -4.44
CA VAL A 67 1.75 -1.55 -5.65
C VAL A 67 2.57 -2.74 -6.19
N VAL A 68 3.85 -2.85 -5.84
CA VAL A 68 4.81 -3.89 -6.28
C VAL A 68 4.94 -4.97 -5.22
#